data_AF-A0A084QUG3-F1
#
_entry.id   AF-A0A084QUG3-F1
#
_cell.length_a   1.000
_cell.length_b   1.000
_cell.length_c   1.000
_cell.angle_alpha   90.00
_cell.angle_beta   90.00
_cell.angle_gamma   90.00
#
_symmetry.space_group_name_H-M   'P 1'
#
loop_
_entity.id
_entity.type
_entity.pdbx_description
1 polymer ?
#
loop_
_entity_poly.entity_id
_entity_poly.type
_entity_poly.pdbx_seq_one_letter_code
_entity_poly.pdbx_strand_id
1 'polypeptide(L)'
;MVVAARGGIATLEATQDLMLMISWVDITAALLHDTKPLFPLFAPMASALVSCDSALGTLPTPLLSAINDENTADTRFMDVMSCMGELNAVAALIRFELAVKGNVIWDDEEHMGFLVNPVTHQLLDQPSRPGPITRWDSISRALRVVAMIWVIEVKRKCRSYPGTAGARISTLLTMLSSKSNGEHLWNTPGLRLVRLWLLVLCSISEPNDKDLPKSMEMIASETKEPKPISW
;
A
#
# COMPACT_ATOMS: atom_id res chain seq x y z
N MET A 1 -13.35 -2.96 28.81
CA MET A 1 -13.40 -2.82 27.34
C MET A 1 -14.87 -2.90 26.91
N VAL A 2 -15.40 -1.86 26.24
CA VAL A 2 -16.86 -1.70 25.96
C VAL A 2 -17.45 -2.87 25.17
N VAL A 3 -16.67 -3.49 24.27
CA VAL A 3 -17.07 -4.65 23.47
C VAL A 3 -17.36 -5.89 24.32
N ALA A 4 -16.51 -6.16 25.32
CA ALA A 4 -16.74 -7.27 26.26
C ALA A 4 -17.99 -7.04 27.11
N ALA A 5 -18.30 -5.79 27.44
CA ALA A 5 -19.51 -5.41 28.17
C ALA A 5 -20.80 -5.49 27.33
N ARG A 6 -20.69 -5.61 25.99
CA ARG A 6 -21.83 -5.74 25.06
C ARG A 6 -22.00 -7.15 24.48
N GLY A 7 -21.39 -8.17 25.08
CA GLY A 7 -21.54 -9.57 24.64
C GLY A 7 -20.50 -10.07 23.63
N GLY A 8 -19.45 -9.28 23.37
CA GLY A 8 -18.34 -9.66 22.49
C GLY A 8 -18.51 -9.21 21.03
N ILE A 9 -17.66 -9.74 20.14
CA ILE A 9 -17.66 -9.39 18.71
C ILE A 9 -18.89 -9.97 17.99
N ALA A 10 -19.37 -11.14 18.41
CA ALA A 10 -20.52 -11.81 17.80
C ALA A 10 -21.85 -11.03 17.93
N THR A 11 -22.04 -10.29 19.03
CA THR A 11 -23.21 -9.41 19.19
C THR A 11 -23.07 -8.10 18.41
N LEU A 12 -21.84 -7.68 18.09
CA LEU A 12 -21.58 -6.54 17.22
C LEU A 12 -21.87 -6.82 15.75
N GLU A 13 -21.59 -8.04 15.28
CA GLU A 13 -21.89 -8.44 13.89
C GLU A 13 -23.37 -8.33 13.53
N ALA A 14 -24.26 -8.45 14.53
CA ALA A 14 -25.69 -8.26 14.36
C ALA A 14 -26.10 -6.80 14.10
N THR A 15 -25.23 -5.82 14.38
CA THR A 15 -25.49 -4.39 14.17
C THR A 15 -24.55 -3.84 13.11
N GLN A 16 -24.99 -3.86 11.84
CA GLN A 16 -24.15 -3.56 10.68
C GLN A 16 -23.50 -2.17 10.74
N ASP A 17 -24.25 -1.12 11.08
CA ASP A 17 -23.72 0.24 11.17
C ASP A 17 -22.63 0.39 12.24
N LEU A 18 -22.83 -0.28 13.39
CA LEU A 18 -21.87 -0.25 14.48
C LEU A 18 -20.57 -0.98 14.09
N MET A 19 -20.70 -2.11 13.38
CA MET A 19 -19.54 -2.84 12.87
C MET A 19 -18.79 -2.02 11.82
N LEU A 20 -19.49 -1.36 10.89
CA LEU A 20 -18.90 -0.47 9.90
C LEU A 20 -18.09 0.65 10.58
N MET A 21 -18.68 1.36 11.54
CA MET A 21 -18.02 2.43 12.29
C MET A 21 -16.75 1.92 13.01
N ILE A 22 -16.83 0.75 13.65
CA ILE A 22 -15.70 0.19 14.40
C ILE A 22 -14.59 -0.26 13.46
N SER A 23 -14.92 -0.96 12.36
CA SER A 23 -13.93 -1.35 11.36
C SER A 23 -13.23 -0.13 10.77
N TRP A 24 -13.95 0.96 10.47
CA TRP A 24 -13.35 2.21 9.99
C TRP A 24 -12.36 2.84 10.96
N VAL A 25 -12.78 3.00 12.22
CA VAL A 25 -11.93 3.60 13.27
C VAL A 25 -10.71 2.73 13.53
N ASP A 26 -10.90 1.42 13.62
CA ASP A 26 -9.82 0.46 13.85
C ASP A 26 -8.80 0.45 12.71
N ILE A 27 -9.26 0.37 11.45
CA ILE A 27 -8.38 0.41 10.27
C ILE A 27 -7.63 1.74 10.20
N THR A 28 -8.28 2.86 10.52
CA THR A 28 -7.64 4.18 10.50
C THR A 28 -6.60 4.31 11.60
N ALA A 29 -6.87 3.84 12.82
CA ALA A 29 -5.91 3.83 13.91
C ALA A 29 -4.73 2.88 13.61
N ALA A 30 -5.02 1.70 13.09
CA ALA A 30 -4.05 0.72 12.65
C ALA A 30 -3.13 1.29 11.55
N LEU A 31 -3.70 2.00 10.58
CA LEU A 31 -2.95 2.73 9.56
C LEU A 31 -2.16 3.90 10.16
N LEU A 32 -2.65 4.59 11.18
CA LEU A 32 -1.90 5.68 11.81
C LEU A 32 -0.65 5.17 12.54
N HIS A 33 -0.78 4.04 13.22
CA HIS A 33 0.26 3.48 14.09
C HIS A 33 1.10 2.35 13.46
N ASP A 34 0.80 1.97 12.21
CA ASP A 34 1.39 0.80 11.53
C ASP A 34 1.23 -0.50 12.35
N THR A 35 0.03 -0.70 12.90
CA THR A 35 -0.32 -1.89 13.70
C THR A 35 -1.33 -2.75 12.97
N LYS A 36 -1.45 -4.02 13.39
CA LYS A 36 -2.51 -4.91 12.91
C LYS A 36 -3.89 -4.41 13.41
N PRO A 37 -4.95 -4.41 12.58
CA PRO A 37 -6.31 -4.09 13.02
C PRO A 37 -6.78 -5.13 14.05
N LEU A 38 -7.52 -4.67 15.06
CA LEU A 38 -8.00 -5.52 16.16
C LEU A 38 -9.33 -6.20 15.84
N PHE A 39 -10.11 -5.62 14.91
CA PHE A 39 -11.43 -6.10 14.54
C PHE A 39 -11.44 -6.71 13.14
N PRO A 40 -12.33 -7.69 12.88
CA PRO A 40 -12.53 -8.21 11.54
C PRO A 40 -13.06 -7.12 10.60
N LEU A 41 -12.81 -7.32 9.30
CA LEU A 41 -13.38 -6.47 8.28
C LEU A 41 -14.91 -6.64 8.23
N PHE A 42 -15.63 -5.54 8.10
CA PHE A 42 -17.08 -5.55 7.91
C PHE A 42 -17.46 -6.34 6.64
N ALA A 43 -18.28 -7.38 6.79
CA ALA A 43 -18.50 -8.38 5.72
C ALA A 43 -18.99 -7.80 4.37
N PRO A 44 -19.90 -6.82 4.30
CA PRO A 44 -20.26 -6.17 3.03
C PRO A 44 -19.08 -5.50 2.33
N MET A 45 -18.11 -4.98 3.08
CA MET A 45 -16.88 -4.40 2.55
C MET A 45 -15.95 -5.48 1.97
N ALA A 46 -15.89 -6.64 2.63
CA ALA A 46 -15.12 -7.79 2.13
C ALA A 46 -15.68 -8.31 0.79
N SER A 47 -17.00 -8.34 0.64
CA SER A 47 -17.65 -8.77 -0.61
C SER A 47 -17.42 -7.82 -1.79
N ALA A 48 -17.23 -6.53 -1.53
CA ALA A 48 -16.88 -5.55 -2.57
C ALA A 48 -15.48 -5.84 -3.17
N LEU A 49 -14.56 -6.37 -2.36
CA LEU A 49 -13.21 -6.76 -2.79
C LEU A 49 -13.23 -7.93 -3.79
N VAL A 50 -14.13 -8.91 -3.56
CA VAL A 50 -14.27 -10.14 -4.37
C VAL A 50 -14.69 -9.86 -5.82
N SER A 51 -15.26 -8.68 -6.10
CA SER A 51 -15.68 -8.33 -7.48
C SER A 51 -14.50 -7.97 -8.40
N CYS A 52 -13.28 -7.89 -7.87
CA CYS A 52 -12.05 -7.69 -8.64
C CYS A 52 -11.37 -9.05 -8.96
N ASP A 53 -11.99 -9.85 -9.82
CA ASP A 53 -11.66 -11.27 -10.10
C ASP A 53 -10.25 -11.60 -10.67
N SER A 54 -9.29 -10.67 -10.68
CA SER A 54 -7.88 -11.01 -10.87
C SER A 54 -6.95 -9.90 -10.37
N ALA A 55 -6.70 -9.86 -9.06
CA ALA A 55 -5.74 -8.93 -8.47
C ALA A 55 -4.36 -8.99 -9.16
N LEU A 56 -3.87 -10.20 -9.50
CA LEU A 56 -2.61 -10.32 -10.25
C LEU A 56 -2.71 -9.83 -11.71
N GLY A 57 -3.87 -9.98 -12.36
CA GLY A 57 -4.10 -9.52 -13.72
C GLY A 57 -4.10 -7.99 -13.87
N THR A 58 -4.34 -7.27 -12.77
CA THR A 58 -4.31 -5.80 -12.74
C THR A 58 -2.97 -5.24 -12.29
N LEU A 59 -1.94 -6.05 -12.06
CA LEU A 59 -0.63 -5.53 -11.62
C LEU A 59 0.03 -4.63 -12.69
N PRO A 60 0.62 -3.48 -12.27
CA PRO A 60 1.48 -2.69 -13.13
C PRO A 60 2.63 -3.52 -13.71
N THR A 61 2.99 -3.27 -14.97
CA THR A 61 4.07 -3.97 -15.70
C THR A 61 5.40 -4.05 -14.93
N PRO A 62 5.88 -3.00 -14.22
CA PRO A 62 7.08 -3.11 -13.41
C PRO A 62 6.99 -4.19 -12.33
N LEU A 63 5.83 -4.32 -11.68
CA LEU A 63 5.61 -5.28 -10.60
C LEU A 63 5.44 -6.70 -11.14
N LEU A 64 4.79 -6.87 -12.29
CA LEU A 64 4.75 -8.17 -13.00
C LEU A 64 6.17 -8.67 -13.31
N SER A 65 7.07 -7.78 -13.72
CA SER A 65 8.47 -8.14 -14.02
C SER A 65 9.29 -8.59 -12.81
N ALA A 66 8.79 -8.32 -11.59
CA ALA A 66 9.45 -8.73 -10.35
C ALA A 66 9.02 -10.14 -9.89
N ILE A 67 7.98 -10.73 -10.47
CA ILE A 67 7.50 -12.09 -10.14
C ILE A 67 8.37 -13.12 -10.86
N ASN A 68 8.84 -14.13 -10.13
CA ASN A 68 9.60 -15.26 -10.66
C ASN A 68 9.32 -16.54 -9.86
N ASP A 69 9.79 -17.69 -10.35
CA ASP A 69 9.53 -19.00 -9.74
C ASP A 69 10.03 -19.12 -8.29
N GLU A 70 11.00 -18.28 -7.87
CA GLU A 70 11.53 -18.29 -6.51
C GLU A 70 10.62 -17.56 -5.51
N ASN A 71 9.87 -16.55 -5.94
CA ASN A 71 9.05 -15.72 -5.06
C ASN A 71 7.55 -16.04 -5.11
N THR A 72 7.09 -16.80 -6.11
CA THR A 72 5.72 -17.32 -6.16
C THR A 72 5.40 -18.26 -5.00
N ALA A 73 6.41 -18.93 -4.43
CA ALA A 73 6.27 -19.76 -3.25
C ALA A 73 6.25 -18.96 -1.92
N ASP A 74 6.65 -17.68 -1.92
CA ASP A 74 6.59 -16.82 -0.73
C ASP A 74 5.19 -16.21 -0.62
N THR A 75 4.35 -16.80 0.24
CA THR A 75 2.96 -16.40 0.41
C THR A 75 2.82 -14.93 0.80
N ARG A 76 3.72 -14.38 1.63
CA ARG A 76 3.62 -12.98 2.07
C ARG A 76 3.95 -12.00 0.96
N PHE A 77 4.97 -12.33 0.16
CA PHE A 77 5.27 -11.55 -1.03
C PHE A 77 4.06 -11.55 -1.97
N MET A 78 3.47 -12.72 -2.22
CA MET A 78 2.28 -12.84 -3.05
C MET A 78 1.04 -12.14 -2.47
N ASP A 79 0.86 -12.14 -1.15
CA ASP A 79 -0.21 -11.42 -0.47
C ASP A 79 -0.07 -9.90 -0.68
N VAL A 80 1.15 -9.35 -0.54
CA VAL A 80 1.41 -7.94 -0.86
C VAL A 80 1.15 -7.67 -2.34
N MET A 81 1.58 -8.56 -3.23
CA MET A 81 1.36 -8.40 -4.67
C MET A 81 -0.12 -8.44 -5.04
N SER A 82 -0.93 -9.27 -4.38
CA SER A 82 -2.39 -9.25 -4.52
C SER A 82 -2.96 -7.90 -4.09
N CYS A 83 -2.55 -7.40 -2.92
CA CYS A 83 -3.00 -6.09 -2.45
C CYS A 83 -2.60 -4.97 -3.44
N MET A 84 -1.40 -5.02 -4.03
CA MET A 84 -0.97 -4.06 -5.05
C MET A 84 -1.84 -4.12 -6.32
N GLY A 85 -2.23 -5.33 -6.70
CA GLY A 85 -3.19 -5.58 -7.77
C GLY A 85 -4.56 -4.96 -7.52
N GLU A 86 -5.11 -5.22 -6.34
CA GLU A 86 -6.38 -4.65 -5.88
C GLU A 86 -6.32 -3.12 -5.81
N LEU A 87 -5.24 -2.55 -5.25
CA LEU A 87 -5.03 -1.10 -5.25
C LEU A 87 -4.97 -0.54 -6.68
N ASN A 88 -4.37 -1.24 -7.64
CA ASN A 88 -4.36 -0.79 -9.03
C ASN A 88 -5.77 -0.84 -9.66
N ALA A 89 -6.58 -1.85 -9.32
CA ALA A 89 -7.98 -1.93 -9.75
C ALA A 89 -8.81 -0.78 -9.15
N VAL A 90 -8.64 -0.50 -7.86
CA VAL A 90 -9.27 0.66 -7.19
C VAL A 90 -8.81 1.97 -7.82
N ALA A 91 -7.51 2.12 -8.11
CA ALA A 91 -6.99 3.30 -8.80
C ALA A 91 -7.58 3.48 -10.21
N ALA A 92 -7.80 2.39 -10.95
CA ALA A 92 -8.46 2.42 -12.25
C ALA A 92 -9.94 2.82 -12.13
N LEU A 93 -10.65 2.31 -11.12
CA LEU A 93 -12.03 2.70 -10.82
C LEU A 93 -12.13 4.18 -10.46
N ILE A 94 -11.28 4.67 -9.54
CA ILE A 94 -11.23 6.09 -9.17
C ILE A 94 -10.97 6.96 -10.40
N ARG A 95 -10.04 6.55 -11.29
CA ARG A 95 -9.78 7.28 -12.54
C ARG A 95 -11.00 7.33 -13.45
N PHE A 96 -11.71 6.23 -13.60
CA PHE A 96 -12.94 6.17 -14.37
C PHE A 96 -14.02 7.08 -13.76
N GLU A 97 -14.26 6.99 -12.45
CA GLU A 97 -15.26 7.82 -11.80
C GLU A 97 -14.89 9.31 -11.83
N LEU A 98 -13.60 9.64 -11.70
CA LEU A 98 -13.11 11.02 -11.84
C LEU A 98 -13.40 11.58 -13.23
N ALA A 99 -13.27 10.75 -14.28
CA ALA A 99 -13.59 11.16 -15.65
C ALA A 99 -15.10 11.40 -15.86
N VAL A 100 -15.96 10.67 -15.15
CA VAL A 100 -17.42 10.74 -15.29
C VAL A 100 -18.05 11.81 -14.38
N LYS A 101 -17.65 11.85 -13.12
CA LYS A 101 -18.25 12.67 -12.05
C LYS A 101 -17.40 13.88 -11.65
N GLY A 102 -16.16 13.97 -12.15
CA GLY A 102 -15.22 15.02 -11.74
C GLY A 102 -14.84 14.91 -10.26
N ASN A 103 -14.51 16.05 -9.64
CA ASN A 103 -14.02 16.08 -8.25
C ASN A 103 -15.09 15.72 -7.20
N VAL A 104 -16.35 15.55 -7.59
CA VAL A 104 -17.45 15.19 -6.66
C VAL A 104 -17.21 13.83 -5.99
N ILE A 105 -16.41 12.95 -6.62
CA ILE A 105 -16.07 11.65 -6.03
C ILE A 105 -15.34 11.75 -4.68
N TRP A 106 -14.65 12.88 -4.43
CA TRP A 106 -13.88 13.09 -3.22
C TRP A 106 -14.75 13.54 -2.05
N ASP A 107 -15.99 13.96 -2.31
CA ASP A 107 -16.93 14.38 -1.28
C ASP A 107 -17.64 13.18 -0.62
N ASP A 108 -17.57 11.99 -1.24
CA ASP A 108 -18.16 10.75 -0.74
C ASP A 108 -17.12 9.91 0.04
N GLU A 109 -16.92 10.28 1.30
CA GLU A 109 -16.04 9.57 2.24
C GLU A 109 -16.46 8.10 2.42
N GLU A 110 -17.77 7.83 2.43
CA GLU A 110 -18.30 6.50 2.64
C GLU A 110 -17.91 5.57 1.49
N HIS A 111 -18.23 5.95 0.26
CA HIS A 111 -17.87 5.21 -0.95
C HIS A 111 -16.36 4.95 -1.03
N MET A 112 -15.54 5.96 -0.78
CA MET A 112 -14.08 5.82 -0.80
C MET A 112 -13.58 4.90 0.31
N GLY A 113 -14.18 4.97 1.50
CA GLY A 113 -13.92 4.03 2.59
C GLY A 113 -14.26 2.60 2.21
N PHE A 114 -15.38 2.35 1.53
CA PHE A 114 -15.76 1.00 1.07
C PHE A 114 -14.77 0.43 0.05
N LEU A 115 -14.18 1.26 -0.81
CA LEU A 115 -13.20 0.82 -1.80
C LEU A 115 -11.81 0.55 -1.19
N VAL A 116 -11.36 1.41 -0.29
CA VAL A 116 -9.94 1.43 0.14
C VAL A 116 -9.70 0.63 1.42
N ASN A 117 -10.68 0.57 2.33
CA ASN A 117 -10.50 -0.06 3.63
C ASN A 117 -10.28 -1.58 3.60
N PRO A 118 -10.92 -2.36 2.71
CA PRO A 118 -10.63 -3.79 2.60
C PRO A 118 -9.16 -4.07 2.31
N VAL A 119 -8.61 -3.39 1.29
CA VAL A 119 -7.20 -3.55 0.90
C VAL A 119 -6.27 -3.04 2.01
N THR A 120 -6.66 -1.96 2.69
CA THR A 120 -5.91 -1.43 3.84
C THR A 120 -5.86 -2.43 5.00
N HIS A 121 -6.99 -3.06 5.32
CA HIS A 121 -7.10 -4.06 6.37
C HIS A 121 -6.18 -5.26 6.06
N GLN A 122 -6.24 -5.79 4.84
CA GLN A 122 -5.39 -6.90 4.41
C GLN A 122 -3.89 -6.56 4.43
N LEU A 123 -3.51 -5.34 4.00
CA LEU A 123 -2.12 -4.87 4.07
C LEU A 123 -1.59 -4.75 5.51
N LEU A 124 -2.45 -4.44 6.47
CA LEU A 124 -2.09 -4.31 7.89
C LEU A 124 -2.18 -5.64 8.64
N ASP A 125 -3.01 -6.58 8.18
CA ASP A 125 -3.19 -7.90 8.80
C ASP A 125 -2.06 -8.90 8.50
N GLN A 126 -1.01 -8.46 7.80
CA GLN A 126 0.08 -9.35 7.42
C GLN A 126 0.83 -9.92 8.65
N PRO A 127 1.05 -11.25 8.69
CA PRO A 127 1.67 -11.90 9.84
C PRO A 127 3.14 -11.48 9.98
N SER A 128 3.54 -11.19 11.22
CA SER A 128 4.95 -10.99 11.58
C SER A 128 5.70 -12.32 11.49
N ARG A 129 6.78 -12.39 10.69
CA ARG A 129 7.53 -13.63 10.48
C ARG A 129 8.50 -13.90 11.65
N PRO A 130 8.45 -15.10 12.25
CA PRO A 130 9.57 -15.65 12.99
C PRO A 130 10.53 -16.33 12.00
N GLY A 131 11.58 -15.65 11.56
CA GLY A 131 12.58 -16.24 10.65
C GLY A 131 13.61 -15.24 10.13
N PRO A 132 14.70 -15.72 9.49
CA PRO A 132 15.70 -14.85 8.90
C PRO A 132 15.10 -14.02 7.76
N ILE A 133 15.46 -12.74 7.72
CA ILE A 133 14.98 -11.76 6.72
C ILE A 133 15.54 -12.14 5.34
N THR A 134 14.67 -12.39 4.38
CA THR A 134 15.04 -12.67 2.98
C THR A 134 15.10 -11.38 2.15
N ARG A 135 15.64 -11.48 0.92
CA ARG A 135 15.58 -10.36 -0.04
C ARG A 135 14.15 -9.93 -0.36
N TRP A 136 13.24 -10.91 -0.47
CA TRP A 136 11.83 -10.67 -0.78
C TRP A 136 11.09 -10.00 0.37
N ASP A 137 11.52 -10.22 1.62
CA ASP A 137 11.00 -9.48 2.78
C ASP A 137 11.24 -7.97 2.66
N SER A 138 12.41 -7.56 2.18
CA SER A 138 12.75 -6.15 1.97
C SER A 138 11.92 -5.52 0.86
N ILE A 139 11.72 -6.25 -0.25
CA ILE A 139 10.91 -5.78 -1.39
C ILE A 139 9.44 -5.70 -0.99
N SER A 140 8.90 -6.77 -0.38
CA SER A 140 7.54 -6.84 0.16
C SER A 140 7.28 -5.70 1.14
N ARG A 141 8.24 -5.40 2.03
CA ARG A 141 8.13 -4.29 2.97
C ARG A 141 8.10 -2.93 2.26
N ALA A 142 8.95 -2.71 1.26
CA ALA A 142 8.94 -1.48 0.48
C ALA A 142 7.61 -1.29 -0.27
N LEU A 143 7.10 -2.37 -0.89
CA LEU A 143 5.80 -2.38 -1.57
C LEU A 143 4.65 -2.10 -0.60
N ARG A 144 4.63 -2.74 0.56
CA ARG A 144 3.64 -2.48 1.61
C ARG A 144 3.66 -1.01 2.06
N VAL A 145 4.85 -0.43 2.24
CA VAL A 145 4.97 0.98 2.64
C VAL A 145 4.45 1.92 1.55
N VAL A 146 4.75 1.67 0.27
CA VAL A 146 4.21 2.51 -0.82
C VAL A 146 2.70 2.38 -0.94
N ALA A 147 2.16 1.18 -0.76
CA ALA A 147 0.72 0.93 -0.75
C ALA A 147 0.03 1.76 0.33
N MET A 148 0.60 1.78 1.55
CA MET A 148 0.10 2.60 2.65
C MET A 148 0.20 4.10 2.36
N ILE A 149 1.28 4.56 1.72
CA ILE A 149 1.40 5.97 1.30
C ILE A 149 0.25 6.33 0.36
N TRP A 150 0.00 5.50 -0.67
CA TRP A 150 -1.10 5.73 -1.61
C TRP A 150 -2.47 5.75 -0.91
N VAL A 151 -2.74 4.79 -0.03
CA VAL A 151 -3.99 4.73 0.77
C VAL A 151 -4.18 6.00 1.59
N ILE A 152 -3.11 6.48 2.25
CA ILE A 152 -3.16 7.71 3.06
C ILE A 152 -3.50 8.90 2.18
N GLU A 153 -2.86 9.04 1.02
CA GLU A 153 -3.11 10.16 0.12
C GLU A 153 -4.54 10.16 -0.42
N VAL A 154 -5.09 8.99 -0.80
CA VAL A 154 -6.49 8.86 -1.23
C VAL A 154 -7.44 9.25 -0.10
N LYS A 155 -7.23 8.74 1.12
CA LYS A 155 -8.08 9.08 2.26
C LYS A 155 -7.98 10.55 2.65
N ARG A 156 -6.79 11.16 2.59
CA ARG A 156 -6.59 12.59 2.84
C ARG A 156 -7.35 13.44 1.83
N LYS A 157 -7.38 13.06 0.55
CA LYS A 157 -8.20 13.74 -0.46
C LYS A 157 -9.70 13.74 -0.13
N CYS A 158 -10.18 12.67 0.51
CA CYS A 158 -11.57 12.54 0.96
C CYS A 158 -11.80 13.04 2.39
N ARG A 159 -10.78 13.67 3.02
CA ARG A 159 -10.83 14.14 4.42
C ARG A 159 -11.08 13.06 5.48
N SER A 160 -10.83 11.80 5.14
CA SER A 160 -11.08 10.62 6.00
C SER A 160 -9.84 10.12 6.74
N TYR A 161 -8.74 10.89 6.72
CA TYR A 161 -7.51 10.55 7.42
C TYR A 161 -6.87 11.78 8.10
N PRO A 162 -6.59 11.71 9.42
CA PRO A 162 -6.09 12.85 10.18
C PRO A 162 -4.57 13.07 10.10
N GLY A 163 -3.80 12.10 9.59
CA GLY A 163 -2.34 12.14 9.56
C GLY A 163 -1.74 12.50 8.20
N THR A 164 -0.42 12.31 8.07
CA THR A 164 0.32 12.46 6.81
C THR A 164 1.12 11.18 6.48
N ALA A 165 1.53 11.04 5.21
CA ALA A 165 2.38 9.94 4.78
C ALA A 165 3.88 10.17 5.06
N GLY A 166 4.27 11.33 5.60
CA GLY A 166 5.67 11.78 5.68
C GLY A 166 6.63 10.78 6.31
N ALA A 167 6.31 10.23 7.48
CA ALA A 167 7.17 9.24 8.16
C ALA A 167 7.37 7.96 7.32
N ARG A 168 6.34 7.54 6.58
CA ARG A 168 6.41 6.39 5.67
C ARG A 168 7.25 6.70 4.44
N ILE A 169 7.14 7.90 3.89
CA ILE A 169 7.99 8.38 2.78
C ILE A 169 9.46 8.37 3.21
N SER A 170 9.82 8.94 4.36
CA SER A 170 11.20 8.93 4.86
C SER A 170 11.71 7.49 5.06
N THR A 171 10.85 6.60 5.57
CA THR A 171 11.15 5.18 5.75
C THR A 171 11.42 4.49 4.41
N LEU A 172 10.56 4.69 3.42
CA LEU A 172 10.70 4.11 2.09
C LEU A 172 11.95 4.64 1.37
N LEU A 173 12.22 5.94 1.42
CA LEU A 173 13.44 6.51 0.84
C LEU A 173 14.71 5.96 1.49
N THR A 174 14.66 5.61 2.78
CA THR A 174 15.77 4.96 3.47
C THR A 174 15.96 3.51 3.00
N MET A 175 14.87 2.77 2.77
CA MET A 175 14.92 1.41 2.21
C MET A 175 15.43 1.36 0.76
N LEU A 176 15.13 2.41 -0.03
CA LEU A 176 15.51 2.50 -1.44
C LEU A 176 16.88 3.15 -1.66
N SER A 177 17.54 3.65 -0.60
CA SER A 177 18.84 4.32 -0.70
C SER A 177 19.98 3.32 -0.90
N SER A 178 20.95 3.69 -1.74
CA SER A 178 22.19 2.96 -1.97
C SER A 178 23.05 2.82 -0.71
N LYS A 179 22.87 3.70 0.27
CA LYS A 179 23.57 3.62 1.57
C LYS A 179 22.97 2.56 2.51
N SER A 180 21.87 1.93 2.14
CA SER A 180 21.35 0.78 2.87
C SER A 180 22.10 -0.49 2.47
N ASN A 181 22.19 -1.47 3.36
CA ASN A 181 22.83 -2.78 3.09
C ASN A 181 22.22 -3.55 1.89
N GLY A 182 21.22 -3.00 1.20
CA GLY A 182 20.50 -3.60 0.07
C GLY A 182 20.88 -3.03 -1.31
N GLU A 183 22.01 -2.36 -1.49
CA GLU A 183 22.43 -1.81 -2.79
C GLU A 183 22.39 -2.85 -3.93
N HIS A 184 22.80 -4.10 -3.66
CA HIS A 184 22.72 -5.19 -4.64
C HIS A 184 21.30 -5.69 -4.94
N LEU A 185 20.34 -5.44 -4.05
CA LEU A 185 18.97 -5.96 -4.16
C LEU A 185 18.24 -5.35 -5.36
N TRP A 186 18.37 -4.04 -5.53
CA TRP A 186 17.60 -3.27 -6.51
C TRP A 186 18.30 -3.14 -7.88
N ASN A 187 19.53 -3.63 -8.00
CA ASN A 187 20.34 -3.48 -9.23
C ASN A 187 19.98 -4.48 -10.33
N THR A 188 19.10 -5.44 -10.06
CA THR A 188 18.58 -6.33 -11.12
C THR A 188 17.62 -5.55 -12.03
N PRO A 189 17.59 -5.81 -13.35
CA PRO A 189 16.81 -4.99 -14.31
C PRO A 189 15.33 -4.81 -13.95
N GLY A 190 14.65 -5.89 -13.54
CA GLY A 190 13.24 -5.84 -13.12
C GLY A 190 13.04 -5.03 -11.83
N LEU A 191 13.89 -5.24 -10.82
CA LEU A 191 13.79 -4.51 -9.55
C LEU A 191 14.25 -3.06 -9.64
N ARG A 192 15.08 -2.71 -10.62
CA ARG A 192 15.47 -1.31 -10.89
C ARG A 192 14.27 -0.51 -11.38
N LEU A 193 13.47 -1.08 -12.27
CA LEU A 193 12.24 -0.44 -12.74
C LEU A 193 11.21 -0.30 -11.60
N VAL A 194 11.08 -1.32 -10.74
CA VAL A 194 10.25 -1.23 -9.53
C VAL A 194 10.76 -0.13 -8.60
N ARG A 195 12.07 -0.06 -8.31
CA ARG A 195 12.66 0.98 -7.47
C ARG A 195 12.38 2.38 -8.03
N LEU A 196 12.54 2.58 -9.34
CA LEU A 196 12.22 3.86 -9.97
C LEU A 196 10.74 4.21 -9.82
N TRP A 197 9.85 3.24 -10.05
CA TRP A 197 8.41 3.42 -9.88
C TRP A 197 8.05 3.83 -8.43
N LEU A 198 8.65 3.18 -7.43
CA LEU A 198 8.47 3.53 -6.02
C LEU A 198 8.97 4.94 -5.69
N LEU A 199 10.12 5.36 -6.23
CA LEU A 199 10.66 6.70 -6.01
C LEU A 199 9.79 7.80 -6.62
N VAL A 200 9.22 7.54 -7.81
CA VAL A 200 8.27 8.46 -8.44
C VAL A 200 7.03 8.62 -7.57
N LEU A 201 6.47 7.51 -7.06
CA LEU A 201 5.33 7.56 -6.14
C LEU A 201 5.64 8.37 -4.87
N CYS A 202 6.79 8.15 -4.23
CA CYS A 202 7.21 8.97 -3.08
C CYS A 202 7.25 10.46 -3.40
N SER A 203 7.73 10.83 -4.59
CA SER A 203 7.93 12.22 -4.97
C SER A 203 6.62 12.97 -5.22
N ILE A 204 5.58 12.26 -5.66
CA ILE A 204 4.25 12.85 -5.91
C ILE A 204 3.34 12.84 -4.67
N SER A 205 3.65 12.05 -3.65
CA SER A 205 2.84 11.88 -2.43
C SER A 205 3.14 12.93 -1.33
N GLU A 206 3.32 14.19 -1.72
CA GLU A 206 3.61 15.31 -0.78
C GLU A 206 4.76 15.01 0.22
N PRO A 207 5.97 14.68 -0.25
CA PRO A 207 7.12 14.51 0.63
C PRO A 207 7.42 15.80 1.40
N ASN A 208 8.02 15.66 2.59
CA ASN A 208 8.51 16.83 3.33
C ASN A 208 9.68 17.51 2.57
N ASP A 209 10.00 18.75 2.96
CA ASP A 209 11.03 19.58 2.31
C ASP A 209 12.43 18.93 2.26
N LYS A 210 12.71 17.96 3.14
CA LYS A 210 13.99 17.23 3.18
C LYS A 210 13.98 15.98 2.29
N ASP A 211 12.83 15.34 2.14
CA ASP A 211 12.66 14.09 1.43
C ASP A 211 12.47 14.31 -0.08
N LEU A 212 11.88 15.44 -0.49
CA LEU A 212 11.73 15.81 -1.90
C LEU A 212 13.08 15.91 -2.65
N PRO A 213 14.07 16.70 -2.19
CA PRO A 213 15.35 16.78 -2.89
C PRO A 213 16.08 15.43 -2.90
N LYS A 214 15.95 14.65 -1.83
CA LYS A 214 16.53 13.30 -1.72
C LYS A 214 15.90 12.34 -2.74
N SER A 215 14.58 12.34 -2.88
CA SER A 215 13.90 11.48 -3.87
C SER A 215 14.26 11.88 -5.30
N MET A 216 14.32 13.17 -5.60
CA MET A 216 14.72 13.69 -6.91
C MET A 216 16.18 13.34 -7.27
N GLU A 217 17.11 13.45 -6.32
CA GLU A 217 18.50 13.04 -6.50
C GLU A 217 18.60 11.54 -6.83
N MET A 218 17.86 10.71 -6.09
CA MET A 218 17.81 9.26 -6.32
C MET A 218 17.22 8.93 -7.69
N ILE A 219 16.13 9.58 -8.12
CA ILE A 219 15.57 9.40 -9.46
C ILE A 219 16.58 9.80 -10.54
N ALA A 220 17.26 10.93 -10.37
CA ALA A 220 18.27 11.41 -11.31
C ALA A 220 19.49 10.48 -11.41
N SER A 221 19.84 9.78 -10.31
CA SER A 221 20.91 8.78 -10.32
C SER A 221 20.53 7.51 -11.07
N GLU A 222 19.24 7.17 -11.13
CA GLU A 222 18.74 5.99 -11.84
C GLU A 222 18.55 6.23 -13.34
N THR A 223 18.22 7.46 -13.74
CA THR A 223 18.02 7.83 -15.16
C THR A 223 19.31 8.15 -15.90
N LYS A 224 20.42 8.40 -15.18
CA LYS A 224 21.76 8.44 -15.77
C LYS A 224 22.20 7.00 -16.06
N GLU A 225 22.16 6.60 -17.33
CA GLU A 225 22.70 5.32 -17.80
C GLU A 225 24.20 5.15 -17.46
N PRO A 226 24.68 3.90 -17.37
CA PRO A 226 26.06 3.61 -16.99
C PRO A 226 27.02 4.18 -18.02
N LYS A 227 28.16 4.72 -17.56
CA LYS A 227 29.28 5.06 -18.44
C LYS A 227 29.52 3.89 -19.41
N PRO A 228 29.59 4.12 -20.73
CA PRO A 228 29.96 3.06 -21.65
C PRO A 228 31.32 2.53 -21.19
N ILE A 229 31.38 1.22 -20.93
CA ILE A 229 32.66 0.53 -20.74
C ILE A 229 33.39 0.69 -22.06
N SER A 230 34.38 1.57 -22.08
CA SER A 230 35.32 1.69 -23.19
C SER A 230 36.08 0.37 -23.29
N TRP A 231 35.92 -0.30 -24.43
CA TRP A 231 36.79 -1.39 -24.85
C TRP A 231 38.19 -0.87 -25.13
#